data_AF-Q4FKG7-F1
#
_entry.id   AF-Q4FKG7-F1
#
_cell.length_a   1.000
_cell.length_b   1.000
_cell.length_c   1.000
_cell.angle_alpha   90.00
_cell.angle_beta   90.00
_cell.angle_gamma   90.00
#
_symmetry.space_group_name_H-M   'P 1'
#
loop_
_entity.id
_entity.type
_entity.pdbx_description
1 polymer ?
#
loop_
_entity_poly.entity_id
_entity_poly.type
_entity_poly.pdbx_seq_one_letter_code
_entity_poly.pdbx_strand_id
1 'polypeptide(L)'
;MSISSSDAFASVAVSFVENIVAIGTCGNDGCCNSYNPSIFTLPCAVTDTQETINPALGAFLSEALNAEVFPVGAVARQLCSSHAQLAMTLKGYMHSLFVASREQFGCSLSTLIHSLWLLDRLQRRNILAQQNAAVALHKIHACTYGETCSKKTTSALLNSGLCHGGENSLITHFECWCKSCSGEDVSLSQTSSESSVSSSPEFPRRQLCRACAQNDVFSLQMWNIHIFAAAALLLSMKVNEDALAEVDAEILLDQFSHAICCEPQVLRCAERCICEGLWGNLQVTEQGLQSVIQRLGLHFD
;
A
#
# COMPACT_ATOMS: atom_id res chain seq x y z
N MET A 1 2.82 29.83 12.78
CA MET A 1 1.47 29.65 13.35
C MET A 1 1.57 28.53 14.37
N SER A 2 1.38 28.80 15.66
CA SER A 2 1.28 27.71 16.63
C SER A 2 -0.04 26.97 16.38
N ILE A 3 0.05 25.72 15.97
CA ILE A 3 -1.12 24.87 15.75
C ILE A 3 -1.55 24.34 17.11
N SER A 4 -2.29 25.16 17.86
CA SER A 4 -2.80 24.79 19.19
C SER A 4 -4.15 24.08 19.14
N SER A 5 -4.88 24.16 18.00
CA SER A 5 -6.16 23.46 17.82
C SER A 5 -6.05 22.22 16.94
N SER A 6 -6.82 21.18 17.29
CA SER A 6 -6.92 19.93 16.53
C SER A 6 -7.34 20.16 15.07
N ASP A 7 -8.22 21.15 14.85
CA ASP A 7 -8.71 21.56 13.53
C ASP A 7 -7.61 22.06 12.58
N ALA A 8 -6.70 22.92 13.08
CA ALA A 8 -5.64 23.47 12.27
C ALA A 8 -4.62 22.38 11.89
N PHE A 9 -4.31 21.46 12.82
CA PHE A 9 -3.44 20.33 12.53
C PHE A 9 -4.06 19.39 11.49
N ALA A 10 -5.34 19.04 11.68
CA ALA A 10 -6.07 18.20 10.75
C ALA A 10 -6.08 18.80 9.33
N SER A 11 -6.30 20.11 9.19
CA SER A 11 -6.32 20.76 7.88
C SER A 11 -4.98 20.63 7.13
N VAL A 12 -3.87 20.80 7.83
CA VAL A 12 -2.53 20.69 7.24
C VAL A 12 -2.19 19.23 6.91
N ALA A 13 -2.54 18.31 7.81
CA ALA A 13 -2.36 16.88 7.60
C ALA A 13 -3.15 16.37 6.37
N VAL A 14 -4.34 16.91 6.12
CA VAL A 14 -5.14 16.59 4.93
C VAL A 14 -4.41 16.97 3.66
N SER A 15 -3.94 18.22 3.56
CA SER A 15 -3.18 18.65 2.37
C SER A 15 -1.91 17.82 2.17
N PHE A 16 -1.25 17.42 3.26
CA PHE A 16 -0.11 16.53 3.21
C PHE A 16 -0.47 15.13 2.66
N VAL A 17 -1.57 14.55 3.13
CA VAL A 17 -2.07 13.24 2.67
C VAL A 17 -2.54 13.30 1.21
N GLU A 18 -3.26 14.35 0.82
CA GLU A 18 -3.69 14.57 -0.56
C GLU A 18 -2.49 14.65 -1.51
N ASN A 19 -1.42 15.35 -1.11
CA ASN A 19 -0.18 15.43 -1.88
C ASN A 19 0.51 14.06 -2.03
N ILE A 20 0.50 13.22 -0.99
CA ILE A 20 1.05 11.86 -1.08
C ILE A 20 0.26 11.01 -2.07
N VAL A 21 -1.07 11.06 -1.99
CA VAL A 21 -1.97 10.28 -2.84
C VAL A 21 -1.92 10.74 -4.30
N ALA A 22 -1.83 12.05 -4.54
CA ALA A 22 -1.83 12.65 -5.88
C ALA A 22 -0.64 12.25 -6.77
N ILE A 23 0.44 11.71 -6.18
CA ILE A 23 1.60 11.24 -6.95
C ILE A 23 1.31 9.87 -7.58
N GLY A 24 0.49 9.04 -6.93
CA GLY A 24 0.32 7.63 -7.30
C GLY A 24 1.63 6.84 -7.22
N THR A 25 1.60 5.56 -7.61
CA THR A 25 2.79 4.71 -7.66
C THR A 25 3.27 4.45 -9.09
N CYS A 26 2.38 4.55 -10.09
CA CYS A 26 2.68 4.24 -11.48
C CYS A 26 2.23 5.36 -12.42
N GLY A 27 3.06 5.72 -13.41
CA GLY A 27 2.70 6.69 -14.45
C GLY A 27 1.94 6.11 -15.65
N ASN A 28 1.53 4.84 -15.60
CA ASN A 28 0.72 4.22 -16.66
C ASN A 28 -0.75 4.33 -16.29
N ASP A 29 -1.51 5.18 -16.98
CA ASP A 29 -2.92 5.49 -16.66
C ASP A 29 -3.84 4.25 -16.64
N GLY A 30 -3.50 3.18 -17.35
CA GLY A 30 -4.24 1.92 -17.33
C GLY A 30 -3.86 0.97 -16.17
N CYS A 31 -2.85 1.33 -15.36
CA CYS A 31 -2.40 0.54 -14.23
C CYS A 31 -3.23 0.88 -12.98
N CYS A 32 -3.68 -0.10 -12.22
CA CYS A 32 -4.41 0.17 -10.97
C CYS A 32 -3.59 0.88 -9.88
N ASN A 33 -2.26 0.94 -10.04
CA ASN A 33 -1.37 1.72 -9.17
C ASN A 33 -1.13 3.16 -9.67
N SER A 34 -1.72 3.58 -10.79
CA SER A 34 -1.68 4.98 -11.21
C SER A 34 -2.64 5.83 -10.42
N TYR A 35 -2.27 7.09 -10.22
CA TYR A 35 -3.22 8.05 -9.66
C TYR A 35 -4.35 8.25 -10.66
N ASN A 36 -5.58 7.96 -10.25
CA ASN A 36 -6.75 8.24 -11.06
C ASN A 36 -7.79 8.99 -10.22
N PRO A 37 -7.93 10.32 -10.42
CA PRO A 37 -8.91 11.12 -9.70
C PRO A 37 -10.36 10.77 -10.10
N SER A 38 -10.55 10.22 -11.30
CA SER A 38 -11.84 9.91 -11.90
C SER A 38 -12.45 8.59 -11.40
N ILE A 39 -11.61 7.66 -10.92
CA ILE A 39 -12.05 6.40 -10.26
C ILE A 39 -12.61 6.69 -8.86
N PHE A 40 -12.61 7.96 -8.41
CA PHE A 40 -13.35 8.41 -7.24
C PHE A 40 -14.88 8.42 -7.44
N THR A 41 -15.40 7.70 -8.43
CA THR A 41 -16.76 7.18 -8.34
C THR A 41 -16.74 6.04 -7.32
N LEU A 42 -17.10 6.36 -6.08
CA LEU A 42 -17.50 5.40 -5.05
C LEU A 42 -18.07 4.13 -5.71
N PRO A 43 -17.56 2.92 -5.43
CA PRO A 43 -18.30 1.70 -5.70
C PRO A 43 -19.45 1.62 -4.68
N CYS A 44 -20.33 2.62 -4.68
CA CYS A 44 -21.51 2.64 -3.84
C CYS A 44 -22.71 2.55 -4.75
N ALA A 45 -22.96 1.34 -5.23
CA ALA A 45 -24.34 0.92 -5.25
C ALA A 45 -24.82 1.07 -3.80
N VAL A 46 -25.70 2.05 -3.58
CA VAL A 46 -26.36 2.28 -2.30
C VAL A 46 -27.19 1.02 -2.01
N THR A 47 -26.64 0.12 -1.21
CA THR A 47 -27.43 -0.89 -0.53
C THR A 47 -27.33 -0.60 0.95
N ASP A 48 -28.43 -0.10 1.53
CA ASP A 48 -28.66 0.22 2.96
C ASP A 48 -28.44 -0.95 3.93
N THR A 49 -27.87 -2.06 3.47
CA THR A 49 -27.47 -3.18 4.31
C THR A 49 -26.06 -2.95 4.79
N GLN A 50 -25.89 -2.81 6.10
CA GLN A 50 -24.63 -2.87 6.84
C GLN A 50 -23.67 -3.86 6.15
N GLU A 51 -22.73 -3.34 5.35
CA GLU A 51 -21.86 -4.16 4.50
C GLU A 51 -20.83 -4.85 5.40
N THR A 52 -21.21 -6.02 5.90
CA THR A 52 -20.23 -7.01 6.34
C THR A 52 -19.27 -7.27 5.18
N ILE A 53 -17.97 -7.34 5.51
CA ILE A 53 -16.94 -7.72 4.54
C ILE A 53 -17.43 -8.92 3.76
N ASN A 54 -17.37 -8.84 2.42
CA ASN A 54 -17.71 -9.98 1.57
C ASN A 54 -16.97 -11.22 2.11
N PRO A 55 -17.68 -12.32 2.44
CA PRO A 55 -17.06 -13.49 3.06
C PRO A 55 -15.82 -14.02 2.33
N ALA A 56 -15.79 -13.90 1.00
CA ALA A 56 -14.62 -14.27 0.20
C ALA A 56 -13.41 -13.34 0.45
N LEU A 57 -13.65 -12.04 0.58
CA LEU A 57 -12.62 -11.07 0.95
C LEU A 57 -12.14 -11.33 2.39
N GLY A 58 -13.07 -11.57 3.33
CA GLY A 58 -12.72 -11.90 4.72
C GLY A 58 -11.85 -13.16 4.81
N ALA A 59 -12.20 -14.22 4.07
CA ALA A 59 -11.40 -15.44 3.99
C ALA A 59 -10.01 -15.18 3.41
N PHE A 60 -9.91 -14.43 2.31
CA PHE A 60 -8.63 -14.05 1.69
C PHE A 60 -7.73 -13.25 2.66
N LEU A 61 -8.29 -12.27 3.37
CA LEU A 61 -7.53 -11.48 4.35
C LEU A 61 -7.09 -12.36 5.54
N SER A 62 -7.92 -13.28 5.99
CA SER A 62 -7.57 -14.24 7.06
C SER A 62 -6.43 -15.15 6.64
N GLU A 63 -6.50 -15.69 5.42
CA GLU A 63 -5.46 -16.55 4.86
C GLU A 63 -4.15 -15.78 4.73
N ALA A 64 -4.19 -14.56 4.19
CA ALA A 64 -3.01 -13.72 4.04
C ALA A 64 -2.32 -13.41 5.37
N LEU A 65 -3.09 -13.12 6.45
CA LEU A 65 -2.53 -12.87 7.78
C LEU A 65 -1.81 -14.08 8.38
N ASN A 66 -2.21 -15.29 8.00
CA ASN A 66 -1.60 -16.54 8.48
C ASN A 66 -0.53 -17.10 7.51
N ALA A 67 -0.31 -16.45 6.37
CA ALA A 67 0.67 -16.88 5.39
C ALA A 67 2.10 -16.63 5.90
N GLU A 68 3.01 -17.57 5.59
CA GLU A 68 4.44 -17.43 5.91
C GLU A 68 5.04 -16.20 5.21
N VAL A 69 4.67 -15.98 3.95
CA VAL A 69 5.03 -14.80 3.18
C VAL A 69 3.79 -13.96 2.95
N PHE A 70 3.71 -12.81 3.61
CA PHE A 70 2.57 -11.92 3.51
C PHE A 70 2.53 -11.22 2.13
N PRO A 71 1.47 -11.40 1.32
CA PRO A 71 1.44 -10.88 -0.05
C PRO A 71 1.02 -9.40 -0.07
N VAL A 72 1.93 -8.52 0.36
CA VAL A 72 1.70 -7.07 0.61
C VAL A 72 0.94 -6.40 -0.53
N GLY A 73 1.42 -6.53 -1.76
CA GLY A 73 0.82 -5.88 -2.91
C GLY A 73 -0.60 -6.38 -3.18
N ALA A 74 -0.82 -7.69 -3.11
CA ALA A 74 -2.12 -8.29 -3.37
C ALA A 74 -3.15 -7.87 -2.31
N VAL A 75 -2.77 -7.91 -1.03
CA VAL A 75 -3.63 -7.50 0.08
C VAL A 75 -3.94 -6.01 -0.01
N ALA A 76 -2.92 -5.16 -0.08
CA ALA A 76 -3.10 -3.70 -0.06
C ALA A 76 -4.00 -3.18 -1.21
N ARG A 77 -3.97 -3.85 -2.37
CA ARG A 77 -4.84 -3.51 -3.51
C ARG A 77 -6.31 -3.90 -3.31
N GLN A 78 -6.61 -4.78 -2.36
CA GLN A 78 -7.98 -5.19 -1.98
C GLN A 78 -8.52 -4.40 -0.77
N LEU A 79 -7.65 -3.76 0.01
CA LEU A 79 -8.08 -2.95 1.17
C LEU A 79 -8.74 -1.66 0.71
N CYS A 80 -10.06 -1.58 0.83
CA CYS A 80 -10.84 -0.38 0.49
C CYS A 80 -11.49 0.17 1.75
N SER A 81 -11.44 1.49 1.92
CA SER A 81 -12.14 2.21 2.98
C SER A 81 -13.62 1.88 2.96
N SER A 82 -14.21 1.75 4.15
CA SER A 82 -15.63 1.43 4.27
C SER A 82 -16.50 2.56 3.72
N HIS A 83 -17.76 2.26 3.42
CA HIS A 83 -18.72 3.29 3.01
C HIS A 83 -18.80 4.43 4.03
N ALA A 84 -18.83 4.11 5.33
CA ALA A 84 -18.85 5.11 6.40
C ALA A 84 -17.63 6.03 6.37
N GLN A 85 -16.43 5.47 6.11
CA GLN A 85 -15.20 6.26 5.98
C GLN A 85 -15.22 7.15 4.73
N LEU A 86 -15.67 6.61 3.59
CA LEU A 86 -15.72 7.34 2.32
C LEU A 86 -16.85 8.37 2.24
N ALA A 87 -17.90 8.22 3.06
CA ALA A 87 -18.97 9.20 3.20
C ALA A 87 -18.52 10.49 3.91
N MET A 88 -17.40 10.44 4.63
CA MET A 88 -16.79 11.61 5.24
C MET A 88 -15.83 12.29 4.26
N THR A 89 -15.72 13.61 4.34
CA THR A 89 -14.59 14.29 3.70
C THR A 89 -13.29 13.82 4.34
N LEU A 90 -12.20 13.74 3.57
CA LEU A 90 -10.88 13.37 4.12
C LEU A 90 -10.51 14.27 5.31
N LYS A 91 -10.86 15.57 5.25
CA LYS A 91 -10.70 16.50 6.38
C LYS A 91 -11.50 16.12 7.60
N GLY A 92 -12.78 15.80 7.44
CA GLY A 92 -13.63 15.34 8.54
C GLY A 92 -13.09 14.06 9.15
N TYR A 93 -12.67 13.10 8.32
CA TYR A 93 -12.10 11.84 8.79
C TYR A 93 -10.80 12.04 9.57
N MET A 94 -9.83 12.75 8.99
CA MET A 94 -8.53 13.02 9.64
C MET A 94 -8.71 13.78 10.96
N HIS A 95 -9.64 14.74 11.01
CA HIS A 95 -9.97 15.43 12.24
C HIS A 95 -10.52 14.47 13.30
N SER A 96 -11.54 13.68 12.96
CA SER A 96 -12.12 12.70 13.89
C SER A 96 -11.10 11.67 14.36
N LEU A 97 -10.25 11.17 13.46
CA LEU A 97 -9.17 10.23 13.76
C LEU A 97 -8.21 10.83 14.82
N PHE A 98 -7.71 12.04 14.58
CA PHE A 98 -6.77 12.68 15.50
C PHE A 98 -7.39 13.12 16.83
N VAL A 99 -8.63 13.59 16.82
CA VAL A 99 -9.36 13.91 18.05
C VAL A 99 -9.56 12.64 18.88
N ALA A 100 -10.08 11.56 18.28
CA ALA A 100 -10.28 10.29 18.97
C ALA A 100 -8.97 9.76 19.56
N SER A 101 -7.89 9.75 18.79
CA SER A 101 -6.56 9.32 19.27
C SER A 101 -6.05 10.15 20.45
N ARG A 102 -6.21 11.48 20.39
CA ARG A 102 -5.76 12.35 21.50
C ARG A 102 -6.62 12.22 22.74
N GLU A 103 -7.94 12.21 22.58
CA GLU A 103 -8.89 12.28 23.70
C GLU A 103 -9.09 10.91 24.37
N GLN A 104 -9.13 9.82 23.58
CA GLN A 104 -9.43 8.49 24.10
C GLN A 104 -8.16 7.68 24.43
N PHE A 105 -7.06 7.93 23.70
CA PHE A 105 -5.82 7.16 23.83
C PHE A 105 -4.62 7.99 24.29
N GLY A 106 -4.80 9.30 24.53
CA GLY A 106 -3.76 10.16 25.06
C GLY A 106 -2.61 10.47 24.09
N CYS A 107 -2.79 10.27 22.78
CA CYS A 107 -1.70 10.39 21.82
C CYS A 107 -1.07 11.78 21.80
N SER A 108 0.26 11.81 21.80
CA SER A 108 1.04 13.03 21.61
C SER A 108 0.97 13.55 20.17
N LEU A 109 1.28 14.83 19.98
CA LEU A 109 1.44 15.41 18.64
C LEU A 109 2.56 14.71 17.85
N SER A 110 3.62 14.27 18.54
CA SER A 110 4.71 13.51 17.92
C SER A 110 4.21 12.22 17.27
N THR A 111 3.34 11.48 17.96
CA THR A 111 2.70 10.27 17.43
C THR A 111 1.81 10.55 16.22
N LEU A 112 1.05 11.65 16.24
CA LEU A 112 0.27 12.04 15.07
C LEU A 112 1.17 12.36 13.86
N ILE A 113 2.25 13.11 14.06
CA ILE A 113 3.21 13.44 12.98
C ILE A 113 3.93 12.17 12.49
N HIS A 114 4.28 11.25 13.39
CA HIS A 114 4.87 9.97 13.04
C HIS A 114 3.96 9.16 12.11
N SER A 115 2.65 9.15 12.36
CA SER A 115 1.71 8.44 11.47
C SER A 115 1.74 8.98 10.03
N LEU A 116 1.84 10.30 9.87
CA LEU A 116 1.97 10.96 8.57
C LEU A 116 3.31 10.62 7.91
N TRP A 117 4.38 10.55 8.69
CA TRP A 117 5.69 10.12 8.21
C TRP A 117 5.68 8.68 7.69
N LEU A 118 4.99 7.75 8.36
CA LEU A 118 4.86 6.37 7.89
C LEU A 118 4.16 6.29 6.53
N LEU A 119 3.07 7.05 6.34
CA LEU A 119 2.37 7.13 5.05
C LEU A 119 3.27 7.65 3.93
N ASP A 120 3.99 8.74 4.18
CA ASP A 120 4.91 9.34 3.21
C ASP A 120 6.01 8.35 2.80
N ARG A 121 6.63 7.68 3.78
CA ARG A 121 7.68 6.69 3.52
C ARG A 121 7.15 5.50 2.73
N LEU A 122 5.97 5.01 3.09
CA LEU A 122 5.35 3.88 2.40
C LEU A 122 5.12 4.22 0.92
N GLN A 123 4.51 5.38 0.64
CA GLN A 123 4.24 5.79 -0.74
C GLN A 123 5.52 6.04 -1.53
N ARG A 124 6.50 6.75 -0.96
CA ARG A 124 7.80 7.00 -1.61
C ARG A 124 8.51 5.71 -1.96
N ARG A 125 8.49 4.74 -1.05
CA ARG A 125 9.11 3.44 -1.31
C ARG A 125 8.39 2.69 -2.42
N ASN A 126 7.06 2.67 -2.42
CA ASN A 126 6.29 2.04 -3.47
C ASN A 126 6.62 2.64 -4.84
N ILE A 127 6.73 3.97 -4.92
CA ILE A 127 7.17 4.69 -6.13
C ILE A 127 8.58 4.25 -6.56
N LEU A 128 9.55 4.27 -5.65
CA LEU A 128 10.93 3.89 -5.96
C LEU A 128 11.05 2.43 -6.41
N ALA A 129 10.34 1.51 -5.74
CA ALA A 129 10.30 0.10 -6.13
C ALA A 129 9.71 -0.07 -7.54
N GLN A 130 8.63 0.65 -7.85
CA GLN A 130 8.03 0.63 -9.19
C GLN A 130 8.98 1.21 -10.26
N GLN A 131 9.65 2.32 -9.95
CA GLN A 131 10.62 2.96 -10.86
C GLN A 131 11.80 2.03 -11.16
N ASN A 132 12.37 1.40 -10.13
CA ASN A 132 13.47 0.44 -10.26
C ASN A 132 13.06 -0.75 -11.15
N ALA A 133 11.86 -1.26 -10.96
CA ALA A 133 11.31 -2.34 -11.77
C ALA A 133 11.10 -1.92 -13.24
N ALA A 134 10.57 -0.73 -13.48
CA ALA A 134 10.39 -0.19 -14.82
C ALA A 134 11.74 -0.04 -15.54
N VAL A 135 12.76 0.48 -14.86
CA VAL A 135 14.13 0.58 -15.38
C VAL A 135 14.73 -0.79 -15.70
N ALA A 136 14.55 -1.78 -14.81
CA ALA A 136 15.03 -3.14 -15.04
C ALA A 136 14.38 -3.77 -16.28
N LEU A 137 13.07 -3.60 -16.45
CA LEU A 137 12.36 -4.07 -17.64
C LEU A 137 12.87 -3.40 -18.92
N HIS A 138 13.12 -2.08 -18.90
CA HIS A 138 13.69 -1.39 -20.05
C HIS A 138 15.08 -1.92 -20.42
N LYS A 139 15.93 -2.23 -19.44
CA LYS A 139 17.25 -2.85 -19.69
C LYS A 139 17.14 -4.22 -20.34
N ILE A 140 16.23 -5.07 -19.85
CA ILE A 140 15.99 -6.40 -20.43
C ILE A 140 15.53 -6.26 -21.90
N HIS A 141 14.56 -5.39 -22.17
CA HIS A 141 14.09 -5.14 -23.53
C HIS A 141 15.19 -4.63 -24.45
N ALA A 142 16.05 -3.71 -24.00
CA ALA A 142 17.17 -3.22 -24.78
C ALA A 142 18.17 -4.33 -25.14
N CYS A 143 18.44 -5.28 -24.24
CA CYS A 143 19.30 -6.44 -24.52
C CYS A 143 18.66 -7.39 -25.55
N THR A 144 17.36 -7.69 -25.42
CA THR A 144 16.65 -8.59 -26.35
C THR A 144 16.61 -8.06 -27.78
N TYR A 145 16.54 -6.74 -27.97
CA TYR A 145 16.58 -6.13 -29.31
C TYR A 145 18.02 -5.86 -29.82
N GLY A 146 19.01 -5.75 -28.94
CA GLY A 146 20.43 -5.56 -29.29
C GLY A 146 21.14 -6.83 -29.79
N GLU A 147 20.59 -8.02 -29.53
CA GLU A 147 21.19 -9.31 -29.92
C GLU A 147 20.97 -9.72 -31.40
N THR A 148 20.64 -8.76 -32.27
CA THR A 148 20.90 -8.94 -33.72
C THR A 148 22.31 -8.53 -34.14
N CYS A 149 23.19 -8.09 -33.22
CA CYS A 149 24.57 -7.71 -33.56
C CYS A 149 25.62 -8.21 -32.56
N SER A 150 25.86 -9.53 -32.51
CA SER A 150 27.23 -10.10 -32.51
C SER A 150 27.18 -11.63 -32.32
N LYS A 151 26.99 -12.36 -33.42
CA LYS A 151 27.47 -13.75 -33.50
C LYS A 151 28.99 -13.73 -33.63
N LYS A 152 29.69 -13.54 -32.51
CA LYS A 152 31.09 -13.93 -32.24
C LYS A 152 31.44 -13.36 -30.87
N THR A 153 31.25 -14.15 -29.81
CA THR A 153 32.19 -14.39 -28.68
C THR A 153 31.46 -15.22 -27.61
N THR A 154 31.07 -16.45 -27.96
CA THR A 154 30.82 -17.51 -26.97
C THR A 154 32.18 -18.00 -26.48
N SER A 155 32.74 -17.41 -25.41
CA SER A 155 33.87 -17.96 -24.60
C SER A 155 34.48 -16.90 -23.63
N ALA A 156 33.71 -16.23 -22.76
CA ALA A 156 34.38 -15.31 -21.80
C ALA A 156 33.67 -14.92 -20.49
N LEU A 157 32.55 -15.53 -20.08
CA LEU A 157 31.88 -15.14 -18.81
C LEU A 157 31.47 -16.30 -17.90
N LEU A 158 32.16 -17.44 -17.99
CA LEU A 158 32.01 -18.55 -17.03
C LEU A 158 33.23 -18.76 -16.11
N ASN A 159 34.26 -17.92 -16.17
CA ASN A 159 35.44 -18.05 -15.30
C ASN A 159 35.92 -16.68 -14.80
N SER A 160 35.30 -16.17 -13.74
CA SER A 160 35.98 -15.33 -12.76
C SER A 160 35.28 -15.44 -11.40
N GLY A 161 35.37 -16.63 -10.81
CA GLY A 161 35.31 -16.78 -9.36
C GLY A 161 36.64 -16.35 -8.74
N LEU A 162 36.54 -15.87 -7.49
CA LEU A 162 37.59 -15.43 -6.55
C LEU A 162 38.00 -13.95 -6.59
N CYS A 163 37.27 -13.17 -5.79
CA CYS A 163 37.89 -12.31 -4.77
C CYS A 163 37.14 -12.56 -3.44
N HIS A 164 37.89 -12.90 -2.39
CA HIS A 164 37.38 -13.13 -1.04
C HIS A 164 36.94 -11.82 -0.36
N GLY A 165 35.86 -11.88 0.43
CA GLY A 165 35.64 -11.06 1.62
C GLY A 165 34.48 -10.06 1.55
N GLY A 166 33.37 -10.38 2.21
CA GLY A 166 32.41 -9.40 2.74
C GLY A 166 31.10 -9.20 1.96
N GLU A 167 30.00 -9.67 2.57
CA GLU A 167 28.62 -9.16 2.48
C GLU A 167 27.85 -9.23 1.13
N ASN A 168 26.57 -9.62 1.25
CA ASN A 168 25.51 -9.68 0.24
C ASN A 168 25.57 -10.82 -0.81
N SER A 169 24.99 -11.98 -0.44
CA SER A 169 24.49 -12.96 -1.39
C SER A 169 22.95 -12.99 -1.36
N LEU A 170 22.33 -12.18 -2.20
CA LEU A 170 21.01 -12.46 -2.77
C LEU A 170 21.24 -12.98 -4.18
N ILE A 171 21.67 -14.24 -4.29
CA ILE A 171 21.47 -15.03 -5.50
C ILE A 171 20.18 -15.82 -5.26
N THR A 172 19.04 -15.20 -5.56
CA THR A 172 17.80 -15.96 -5.77
C THR A 172 17.77 -16.36 -7.24
N HIS A 173 17.75 -17.68 -7.45
CA HIS A 173 17.44 -18.35 -8.71
C HIS A 173 16.26 -17.67 -9.41
N PHE A 174 16.53 -16.95 -10.51
CA PHE A 174 15.50 -16.56 -11.47
C PHE A 174 15.16 -17.79 -12.32
N GLU A 175 14.37 -18.70 -11.77
CA GLU A 175 13.61 -19.63 -12.62
C GLU A 175 12.52 -18.83 -13.32
N CYS A 176 12.80 -18.54 -14.59
CA CYS A 176 11.90 -17.90 -15.52
C CYS A 176 10.61 -18.74 -15.65
N TRP A 177 9.59 -18.42 -14.86
CA TRP A 177 8.22 -18.86 -15.11
C TRP A 177 7.62 -18.08 -16.29
N CYS A 178 8.23 -18.22 -17.46
CA CYS A 178 7.55 -17.96 -18.74
C CYS A 178 6.95 -19.27 -19.23
N LYS A 179 5.83 -19.68 -18.65
CA LYS A 179 4.92 -20.60 -19.34
C LYS A 179 4.30 -19.82 -20.50
N SER A 180 4.87 -20.05 -21.69
CA SER A 180 4.33 -19.88 -23.04
C SER A 180 3.11 -18.96 -23.18
N CYS A 181 3.35 -17.67 -23.50
CA CYS A 181 2.40 -16.91 -24.29
C CYS A 181 2.71 -17.16 -25.77
N SER A 182 2.32 -18.33 -26.28
CA SER A 182 2.17 -18.52 -27.72
C SER A 182 0.88 -17.80 -28.12
N GLY A 183 1.03 -16.72 -28.89
CA GLY A 183 -0.08 -16.12 -29.60
C GLY A 183 -0.56 -17.09 -30.68
N GLU A 184 -1.83 -17.50 -30.58
CA GLU A 184 -2.58 -18.06 -31.68
C GLU A 184 -3.93 -17.33 -31.74
N ASP A 185 -4.23 -16.84 -32.94
CA ASP A 185 -5.48 -16.19 -33.33
C ASP A 185 -6.67 -17.11 -33.03
N VAL A 186 -7.56 -16.71 -32.12
CA VAL A 186 -8.80 -17.43 -31.85
C VAL A 186 -9.88 -16.94 -32.81
N SER A 187 -10.01 -17.68 -33.92
CA SER A 187 -11.16 -17.66 -34.82
C SER A 187 -12.42 -18.18 -34.12
N LEU A 188 -13.54 -17.48 -34.36
CA LEU A 188 -14.88 -17.77 -33.88
C LEU A 188 -15.34 -19.19 -34.18
N SER A 189 -15.88 -19.90 -33.18
CA SER A 189 -16.94 -20.90 -33.34
C SER A 189 -17.69 -21.07 -32.01
N GLN A 190 -18.95 -20.65 -32.02
CA GLN A 190 -19.94 -20.95 -30.99
C GLN A 190 -20.31 -22.42 -31.05
N THR A 191 -20.33 -23.09 -29.89
CA THR A 191 -21.33 -24.12 -29.59
C THR A 191 -21.63 -24.09 -28.08
N SER A 192 -22.92 -23.94 -27.80
CA SER A 192 -23.63 -23.98 -26.53
C SER A 192 -23.35 -25.24 -25.69
N SER A 193 -23.35 -25.11 -24.35
CA SER A 193 -24.27 -25.78 -23.41
C SER A 193 -23.87 -25.53 -21.93
N GLU A 194 -24.83 -25.00 -21.16
CA GLU A 194 -25.19 -25.29 -19.75
C GLU A 194 -24.09 -25.27 -18.67
N SER A 195 -23.99 -24.20 -17.89
CA SER A 195 -24.69 -23.99 -16.59
C SER A 195 -23.77 -24.25 -15.38
N SER A 196 -23.21 -23.18 -14.81
CA SER A 196 -23.19 -22.98 -13.36
C SER A 196 -22.81 -21.54 -13.07
N VAL A 197 -23.79 -20.85 -12.48
CA VAL A 197 -23.72 -19.47 -12.01
C VAL A 197 -22.69 -19.39 -10.90
N SER A 198 -21.53 -18.79 -11.22
CA SER A 198 -20.70 -18.12 -10.22
C SER A 198 -20.50 -16.69 -10.70
N SER A 199 -21.53 -15.87 -10.51
CA SER A 199 -21.36 -14.42 -10.52
C SER A 199 -20.58 -14.05 -9.26
N SER A 200 -19.26 -14.31 -9.26
CA SER A 200 -18.36 -13.48 -8.46
C SER A 200 -18.66 -12.04 -8.87
N PRO A 201 -18.81 -11.09 -7.93
CA PRO A 201 -18.88 -9.69 -8.31
C PRO A 201 -17.62 -9.40 -9.13
N GLU A 202 -17.79 -9.17 -10.43
CA GLU A 202 -16.72 -8.76 -11.34
C GLU A 202 -16.35 -7.34 -10.94
N PHE A 203 -15.57 -7.21 -9.86
CA PHE A 203 -14.72 -6.04 -9.70
C PHE A 203 -13.93 -5.92 -11.01
N PRO A 204 -13.91 -4.73 -11.66
CA PRO A 204 -13.14 -4.55 -12.87
C PRO A 204 -11.75 -5.10 -12.60
N ARG A 205 -11.31 -6.12 -13.36
CA ARG A 205 -10.02 -6.77 -13.16
C ARG A 205 -8.97 -5.67 -13.21
N ARG A 206 -8.54 -5.22 -12.03
CA ARG A 206 -7.65 -4.07 -11.84
C ARG A 206 -6.34 -4.40 -12.53
N GLN A 207 -6.17 -3.93 -13.76
CA GLN A 207 -5.04 -4.32 -14.60
C GLN A 207 -3.78 -3.69 -14.03
N LEU A 208 -2.79 -4.52 -13.72
CA LEU A 208 -1.45 -4.07 -13.36
C LEU A 208 -0.62 -3.97 -14.64
N CYS A 209 0.18 -2.92 -14.76
CA CYS A 209 1.25 -2.93 -15.76
C CYS A 209 2.28 -3.99 -15.40
N ARG A 210 3.09 -4.43 -16.37
CA ARG A 210 4.10 -5.48 -16.16
C ARG A 210 5.05 -5.17 -14.99
N ALA A 211 5.49 -3.91 -14.85
CA ALA A 211 6.34 -3.49 -13.74
C ALA A 211 5.65 -3.66 -12.38
N CYS A 212 4.39 -3.26 -12.25
CA CYS A 212 3.64 -3.40 -11.01
C CYS A 212 3.17 -4.84 -10.73
N ALA A 213 2.98 -5.66 -11.77
CA ALA A 213 2.59 -7.06 -11.62
C ALA A 213 3.75 -7.94 -11.10
N GLN A 214 4.98 -7.57 -11.42
CA GLN A 214 6.19 -8.30 -11.02
C GLN A 214 6.75 -7.86 -9.65
N ASN A 215 6.09 -6.92 -8.96
CA ASN A 215 6.56 -6.40 -7.68
C ASN A 215 5.41 -6.29 -6.69
N ASP A 216 5.73 -6.43 -5.40
CA ASP A 216 4.77 -6.28 -4.30
C ASP A 216 4.48 -4.81 -3.96
N VAL A 217 4.28 -3.98 -4.99
CA VAL A 217 3.99 -2.55 -4.86
C VAL A 217 2.49 -2.27 -4.96
N PHE A 218 2.04 -1.28 -4.20
CA PHE A 218 0.68 -0.75 -4.26
C PHE A 218 0.71 0.77 -4.25
N SER A 219 -0.45 1.40 -4.45
CA SER A 219 -0.60 2.85 -4.30
C SER A 219 -1.51 3.15 -3.13
N LEU A 220 -1.11 4.13 -2.31
CA LEU A 220 -2.07 4.87 -1.51
C LEU A 220 -2.93 5.69 -2.47
N GLN A 221 -4.24 5.58 -2.31
CA GLN A 221 -5.26 6.19 -3.15
C GLN A 221 -6.43 6.65 -2.30
N MET A 222 -7.25 7.56 -2.82
CA MET A 222 -8.37 8.12 -2.05
C MET A 222 -9.36 7.06 -1.54
N TRP A 223 -9.45 5.90 -2.20
CA TRP A 223 -10.31 4.79 -1.77
C TRP A 223 -9.72 3.91 -0.67
N ASN A 224 -8.43 4.01 -0.32
CA ASN A 224 -7.83 3.23 0.78
C ASN A 224 -7.13 4.06 1.85
N ILE A 225 -6.94 5.36 1.61
CA ILE A 225 -6.11 6.21 2.47
C ILE A 225 -6.63 6.32 3.90
N HIS A 226 -7.94 6.25 4.13
CA HIS A 226 -8.51 6.31 5.48
C HIS A 226 -8.02 5.12 6.33
N ILE A 227 -8.04 3.91 5.78
CA ILE A 227 -7.59 2.70 6.49
C ILE A 227 -6.08 2.79 6.73
N PHE A 228 -5.31 3.19 5.72
CA PHE A 228 -3.85 3.29 5.89
C PHE A 228 -3.46 4.39 6.87
N ALA A 229 -4.18 5.51 6.92
CA ALA A 229 -3.96 6.57 7.91
C ALA A 229 -4.25 6.08 9.33
N ALA A 230 -5.36 5.36 9.52
CA ALA A 230 -5.67 4.70 10.78
C ALA A 230 -4.61 3.67 11.19
N ALA A 231 -4.21 2.79 10.27
CA ALA A 231 -3.20 1.77 10.52
C ALA A 231 -1.84 2.39 10.86
N ALA A 232 -1.43 3.45 10.15
CA ALA A 232 -0.21 4.19 10.45
C ALA A 232 -0.27 4.81 11.84
N LEU A 233 -1.43 5.36 12.23
CA LEU A 233 -1.61 5.94 13.56
C LEU A 233 -1.58 4.88 14.66
N LEU A 234 -2.25 3.75 14.47
CA LEU A 234 -2.21 2.63 15.40
C LEU A 234 -0.78 2.09 15.59
N LEU A 235 -0.01 1.97 14.51
CA LEU A 235 1.41 1.61 14.59
C LEU A 235 2.23 2.66 15.34
N SER A 236 2.01 3.95 15.08
CA SER A 236 2.68 5.03 15.81
C SER A 236 2.34 5.01 17.30
N MET A 237 1.09 4.71 17.66
CA MET A 237 0.66 4.54 19.05
C MET A 237 1.41 3.39 19.73
N LYS A 238 1.50 2.23 19.07
CA LYS A 238 2.21 1.04 19.58
C LYS A 238 3.71 1.27 19.78
N VAL A 239 4.32 2.17 19.01
CA VAL A 239 5.78 2.40 19.02
C VAL A 239 6.19 3.56 19.93
N ASN A 240 5.38 4.63 20.02
CA ASN A 240 5.80 5.87 20.67
C ASN A 240 5.11 6.18 22.00
N GLU A 241 3.96 5.59 22.28
CA GLU A 241 3.19 5.91 23.48
C GLU A 241 3.48 4.89 24.58
N ASP A 242 4.37 5.24 25.51
CA ASP A 242 4.76 4.37 26.63
C ASP A 242 3.55 3.88 27.44
N ALA A 243 2.52 4.72 27.57
CA ALA A 243 1.28 4.37 28.26
C ALA A 243 0.49 3.22 27.59
N LEU A 244 0.72 3.00 26.29
CA LEU A 244 0.09 1.94 25.50
C LEU A 244 1.00 0.74 25.30
N ALA A 245 2.28 0.81 25.70
CA ALA A 245 3.25 -0.27 25.51
C ALA A 245 2.89 -1.55 26.29
N GLU A 246 2.24 -1.41 27.44
CA GLU A 246 1.79 -2.52 28.29
C GLU A 246 0.38 -3.04 27.95
N VAL A 247 -0.33 -2.35 27.05
CA VAL A 247 -1.67 -2.77 26.61
C VAL A 247 -1.51 -3.91 25.60
N ASP A 248 -2.32 -4.96 25.74
CA ASP A 248 -2.38 -6.03 24.75
C ASP A 248 -2.68 -5.44 23.36
N ALA A 249 -1.83 -5.73 22.40
CA ALA A 249 -1.88 -5.13 21.07
C ALA A 249 -3.18 -5.44 20.32
N GLU A 250 -3.80 -6.59 20.61
CA GLU A 250 -5.08 -7.01 20.01
C GLU A 250 -6.25 -6.26 20.66
N ILE A 251 -6.20 -6.03 21.98
CA ILE A 251 -7.19 -5.21 22.68
C ILE A 251 -7.11 -3.76 22.17
N LEU A 252 -5.91 -3.20 22.05
CA LEU A 252 -5.72 -1.84 21.52
C LEU A 252 -6.24 -1.73 20.08
N LEU A 253 -5.94 -2.72 19.24
CA LEU A 253 -6.44 -2.79 17.87
C LEU A 253 -7.97 -2.83 17.83
N ASP A 254 -8.59 -3.67 18.65
CA ASP A 254 -10.05 -3.80 18.69
C ASP A 254 -10.72 -2.48 19.14
N GLN A 255 -10.25 -1.88 20.25
CA GLN A 255 -10.75 -0.60 20.75
C GLN A 255 -10.57 0.53 19.73
N PHE A 256 -9.39 0.61 19.13
CA PHE A 256 -9.09 1.64 18.15
C PHE A 256 -9.94 1.47 16.88
N SER A 257 -10.10 0.23 16.39
CA SER A 257 -10.92 -0.07 15.22
C SER A 257 -12.39 0.32 15.39
N HIS A 258 -12.95 0.09 16.58
CA HIS A 258 -14.30 0.55 16.95
C HIS A 258 -14.39 2.09 16.94
N ALA A 259 -13.40 2.78 17.52
CA ALA A 259 -13.38 4.24 17.59
C ALA A 259 -13.38 4.92 16.20
N ILE A 260 -12.85 4.25 15.18
CA ILE A 260 -12.72 4.79 13.81
C ILE A 260 -13.69 4.14 12.81
N CYS A 261 -14.61 3.30 13.28
CA CYS A 261 -15.55 2.52 12.45
C CYS A 261 -14.86 1.72 11.34
N CYS A 262 -13.78 1.01 11.68
CA CYS A 262 -13.04 0.13 10.77
C CYS A 262 -13.14 -1.31 11.27
N GLU A 263 -13.26 -2.28 10.35
CA GLU A 263 -13.18 -3.69 10.75
C GLU A 263 -11.78 -4.00 11.31
N PRO A 264 -11.66 -4.65 12.48
CA PRO A 264 -10.37 -5.04 13.08
C PRO A 264 -9.45 -5.78 12.11
N GLN A 265 -9.99 -6.72 11.33
CA GLN A 265 -9.22 -7.54 10.41
C GLN A 265 -8.62 -6.72 9.25
N VAL A 266 -9.41 -5.81 8.68
CA VAL A 266 -8.97 -4.90 7.60
C VAL A 266 -7.86 -3.98 8.11
N LEU A 267 -8.04 -3.46 9.32
CA LEU A 267 -7.03 -2.63 9.98
C LEU A 267 -5.73 -3.41 10.22
N ARG A 268 -5.83 -4.65 10.71
CA ARG A 268 -4.67 -5.54 10.91
C ARG A 268 -3.91 -5.81 9.62
N CYS A 269 -4.62 -6.09 8.52
CA CYS A 269 -4.01 -6.26 7.21
C CYS A 269 -3.29 -4.98 6.76
N ALA A 270 -3.89 -3.81 6.96
CA ALA A 270 -3.26 -2.53 6.63
C ALA A 270 -2.00 -2.26 7.46
N GLU A 271 -2.03 -2.53 8.77
CA GLU A 271 -0.85 -2.46 9.63
C GLU A 271 0.26 -3.37 9.11
N ARG A 272 -0.08 -4.63 8.79
CA ARG A 272 0.88 -5.59 8.25
C ARG A 272 1.46 -5.12 6.91
N CYS A 273 0.63 -4.54 6.03
CA CYS A 273 1.09 -3.93 4.78
C CYS A 273 2.10 -2.80 5.02
N ILE A 274 1.90 -1.95 6.03
CA ILE A 274 2.85 -0.88 6.38
C ILE A 274 4.15 -1.49 6.93
N CYS A 275 4.05 -2.43 7.88
CA CYS A 275 5.21 -3.07 8.49
C CYS A 275 6.09 -3.78 7.46
N GLU A 276 5.52 -4.66 6.65
CA GLU A 276 6.24 -5.39 5.60
C GLU A 276 6.69 -4.44 4.48
N GLY A 277 5.83 -3.51 4.10
CA GLY A 277 6.11 -2.46 3.13
C GLY A 277 7.26 -1.56 3.56
N LEU A 278 7.56 -1.41 4.86
CA LEU A 278 8.69 -0.64 5.38
C LEU A 278 9.82 -1.53 5.92
N TRP A 279 9.75 -2.86 5.75
CA TRP A 279 10.67 -3.84 6.34
C TRP A 279 10.87 -3.66 7.85
N GLY A 280 9.79 -3.36 8.58
CA GLY A 280 9.83 -3.14 10.03
C GLY A 280 10.58 -1.89 10.47
N ASN A 281 11.06 -1.05 9.55
CA ASN A 281 11.72 0.22 9.86
C ASN A 281 10.67 1.29 10.22
N LEU A 282 10.04 1.10 11.39
CA LEU A 282 9.03 2.00 11.95
C LEU A 282 9.64 3.12 12.79
N GLN A 283 10.91 2.98 13.20
CA GLN A 283 11.61 3.99 14.00
C GLN A 283 11.82 5.28 13.21
N VAL A 284 11.36 6.39 13.78
CA VAL A 284 11.55 7.72 13.20
C VAL A 284 12.94 8.22 13.53
N THR A 285 13.68 8.63 12.51
CA THR A 285 14.86 9.48 12.75
C THR A 285 14.38 10.90 13.05
N GLU A 286 15.04 11.60 13.96
CA GLU A 286 14.73 13.01 14.27
C GLU A 286 14.67 13.86 13.00
N GLN A 287 15.59 13.61 12.06
CA GLN A 287 15.60 14.23 10.73
C GLN A 287 14.33 13.93 9.91
N GLY A 288 13.81 12.71 9.98
CA GLY A 288 12.58 12.30 9.32
C GLY A 288 11.36 13.03 9.86
N LEU A 289 11.28 13.18 11.19
CA LEU A 289 10.20 13.94 11.84
C LEU A 289 10.27 15.42 11.45
N GLN A 290 11.47 16.02 11.52
CA GLN A 290 11.70 17.42 11.12
C GLN A 290 11.35 17.69 9.65
N SER A 291 11.66 16.74 8.77
CA SER A 291 11.28 16.84 7.34
C SER A 291 9.76 16.93 7.16
N VAL A 292 8.99 16.14 7.90
CA VAL A 292 7.53 16.16 7.85
C VAL A 292 6.99 17.43 8.48
N ILE A 293 7.48 17.82 9.66
CA ILE A 293 7.16 19.09 10.35
C ILE A 293 7.33 20.28 9.41
N GLN A 294 8.47 20.37 8.73
CA GLN A 294 8.75 21.44 7.78
C GLN A 294 7.77 21.46 6.61
N ARG A 295 7.42 20.29 6.07
CA ARG A 295 6.43 20.15 4.98
C ARG A 295 5.00 20.45 5.41
N LEU A 296 4.68 20.19 6.67
CA LEU A 296 3.43 20.61 7.29
C LEU A 296 3.44 22.14 7.57
N GLY A 297 4.58 22.83 7.45
CA GLY A 297 4.67 24.25 7.79
C GLY A 297 4.43 24.52 9.28
N LEU A 298 4.70 23.52 10.12
CA LEU A 298 4.64 23.65 11.58
C LEU A 298 5.91 24.34 12.07
N HIS A 299 5.73 25.40 12.86
CA HIS A 299 6.81 26.03 13.60
C HIS A 299 6.60 25.70 15.07
N PHE A 300 7.57 25.00 15.67
CA PHE A 300 7.64 24.82 17.12
C PHE A 300 8.44 26.00 17.67
N ASP A 301 7.77 26.82 18.49
CA ASP A 301 8.42 27.88 19.27
C ASP A 301 9.07 27.30 20.53
#